data_AF-A0A9P6PUI8-F1
#
_entry.id   AF-A0A9P6PUI8-F1
#
_cell.length_a   1.000
_cell.length_b   1.000
_cell.length_c   1.000
_cell.angle_alpha   90.00
_cell.angle_beta   90.00
_cell.angle_gamma   90.00
#
_symmetry.space_group_name_H-M   'P 1'
#
loop_
_entity.id
_entity.type
_entity.pdbx_description
1 polymer ?
#
loop_
_entity_poly.entity_id
_entity_poly.type
_entity_poly.pdbx_seq_one_letter_code
_entity_poly.pdbx_strand_id
1 'polypeptide(L)'
;MKVTTSTIAAGTVALAATVLAAPLLYRPLGDTAKVLGCAVEAITKGVWTDECAQAVQIDIGGVKSIAVDDLNIDFTDPSPNILTLSSSRMVATIVDCPVFGANWPFTHIQEHDDGHEIGVFKTPKNTAIVSGNQVSSEILASTLTITAGAEDYFSNFISSMLTKPEHTVVLQGGIDVSVSLALSFMGLSEKKFDVTNIGFRSNVHLRGFSNFREIKFVSFVSLIHDTTVTPTTFTLTAKGIINNPSQLALNLGELSFRTLDSAGADVGTTILPNVNLALGDTEVTVIVTSTNEAAYLRLLAVGDTYTFVGHEMTSDDPILNKGMSAFKTNVVLPKYDGPV
;
A
#
# COMPACT_ATOMS: atom_id res chain seq x y z
N MET A 1 -3.57 -5.75 59.04
CA MET A 1 -4.60 -4.91 58.40
C MET A 1 -5.36 -5.76 57.39
N LYS A 2 -6.67 -5.92 57.55
CA LYS A 2 -7.54 -6.52 56.53
C LYS A 2 -7.84 -5.45 55.50
N VAL A 3 -7.19 -5.52 54.34
CA VAL A 3 -7.54 -4.68 53.18
C VAL A 3 -8.85 -5.26 52.63
N THR A 4 -9.94 -4.53 52.83
CA THR A 4 -11.29 -4.91 52.39
C THR A 4 -11.39 -4.82 50.87
N THR A 5 -11.90 -5.89 50.25
CA THR A 5 -12.15 -6.12 48.82
C THR A 5 -12.98 -5.02 48.12
N SER A 6 -13.57 -4.09 48.87
CA SER A 6 -14.37 -2.97 48.40
C SER A 6 -13.57 -1.80 47.80
N THR A 7 -12.26 -1.68 48.07
CA THR A 7 -11.43 -0.59 47.50
C THR A 7 -10.94 -0.87 46.07
N ILE A 8 -10.85 -2.14 45.67
CA ILE A 8 -10.48 -2.52 44.30
C ILE A 8 -11.64 -2.26 43.34
N ALA A 9 -12.89 -2.41 43.80
CA ALA A 9 -14.08 -2.17 43.01
C ALA A 9 -14.34 -0.68 42.69
N ALA A 10 -13.80 0.24 43.49
CA ALA A 10 -13.96 1.69 43.25
C ALA A 10 -12.94 2.23 42.24
N GLY A 11 -11.74 1.63 42.15
CA GLY A 11 -10.71 2.01 41.18
C GLY A 11 -11.02 1.58 39.75
N THR A 12 -11.70 0.44 39.56
CA THR A 12 -12.13 -0.06 38.24
C THR A 12 -13.27 0.76 37.64
N VAL A 13 -14.14 1.35 38.46
CA VAL A 13 -15.23 2.22 38.00
C VAL A 13 -14.71 3.55 37.47
N ALA A 14 -13.58 4.07 37.99
CA ALA A 14 -12.98 5.32 37.51
C ALA A 14 -12.35 5.18 36.11
N LEU A 15 -11.76 4.02 35.78
CA LEU A 15 -11.24 3.73 34.43
C LEU A 15 -12.37 3.47 33.41
N ALA A 16 -13.51 2.93 33.85
CA ALA A 16 -14.68 2.71 33.01
C ALA A 16 -15.41 4.01 32.62
N ALA A 17 -15.32 5.05 33.46
CA ALA A 17 -16.03 6.32 33.23
C ALA A 17 -15.38 7.22 32.17
N THR A 18 -14.07 7.09 31.93
CA THR A 18 -13.36 7.93 30.94
C THR A 18 -13.49 7.45 29.49
N VAL A 19 -13.98 6.23 29.25
CA VAL A 19 -14.16 5.68 27.89
C VAL A 19 -15.51 6.08 27.27
N LEU A 20 -16.46 6.60 28.07
CA LEU A 20 -17.82 6.92 27.63
C LEU A 20 -18.00 8.32 27.01
N ALA A 21 -16.93 9.08 26.77
CA ALA A 21 -17.03 10.47 26.33
C ALA A 21 -16.40 10.80 24.95
N ALA A 22 -16.14 9.80 24.10
CA ALA A 22 -15.76 10.05 22.71
C ALA A 22 -17.00 9.96 21.79
N PRO A 23 -17.24 10.93 20.89
CA PRO A 23 -18.45 10.98 20.09
C PRO A 23 -18.51 9.81 19.10
N LEU A 24 -19.67 9.15 19.13
CA LEU A 24 -20.11 8.05 18.28
C LEU A 24 -20.13 8.45 16.80
N LEU A 25 -19.34 7.76 15.98
CA LEU A 25 -19.62 7.61 14.55
C LEU A 25 -19.65 6.11 14.22
N TYR A 26 -20.87 5.60 14.09
CA TYR A 26 -21.29 4.39 13.36
C TYR A 26 -20.22 3.29 13.16
N ARG A 27 -20.02 2.45 14.17
CA ARG A 27 -19.47 1.09 14.01
C ARG A 27 -20.28 0.15 14.90
N PRO A 28 -20.58 -1.10 14.49
CA PRO A 28 -21.28 -2.04 15.33
C PRO A 28 -20.42 -2.31 16.57
N LEU A 29 -20.78 -1.66 17.68
CA LEU A 29 -20.26 -1.99 19.00
C LEU A 29 -20.66 -3.43 19.26
N GLY A 30 -19.74 -4.38 19.07
CA GLY A 30 -19.94 -5.66 19.73
C GLY A 30 -19.84 -5.46 21.24
N ASP A 31 -20.16 -6.52 21.98
CA ASP A 31 -20.51 -6.46 23.40
C ASP A 31 -19.42 -5.79 24.26
N THR A 32 -19.51 -4.47 24.42
CA THR A 32 -18.54 -3.65 25.13
C THR A 32 -18.38 -4.09 26.58
N ALA A 33 -19.42 -4.72 27.17
CA ALA A 33 -19.36 -5.26 28.50
C ALA A 33 -18.43 -6.48 28.59
N LYS A 34 -18.39 -7.33 27.54
CA LYS A 34 -17.43 -8.44 27.44
C LYS A 34 -16.00 -7.96 27.29
N VAL A 35 -15.77 -6.97 26.41
CA VAL A 35 -14.44 -6.35 26.24
C VAL A 35 -13.94 -5.76 27.57
N LEU A 36 -14.81 -5.05 28.29
CA LEU A 36 -14.47 -4.46 29.59
C LEU A 36 -14.20 -5.55 30.65
N GLY A 37 -15.01 -6.61 30.67
CA GLY A 37 -14.81 -7.77 31.54
C GLY A 37 -13.45 -8.43 31.31
N CYS A 38 -13.06 -8.58 30.04
CA CYS A 38 -11.76 -9.09 29.64
C CYS A 38 -10.59 -8.21 30.06
N ALA A 39 -10.72 -6.88 29.95
CA ALA A 39 -9.71 -5.96 30.46
C ALA A 39 -9.54 -6.10 31.99
N VAL A 40 -10.64 -6.20 32.74
CA VAL A 40 -10.61 -6.40 34.20
C VAL A 40 -9.99 -7.74 34.57
N GLU A 41 -10.35 -8.81 33.85
CA GLU A 41 -9.78 -10.14 34.07
C GLU A 41 -8.27 -10.18 33.78
N ALA A 42 -7.84 -9.55 32.68
CA ALA A 42 -6.43 -9.42 32.33
C ALA A 42 -5.64 -8.64 33.40
N ILE A 43 -6.19 -7.53 33.92
CA ILE A 43 -5.55 -6.76 34.99
C ILE A 43 -5.46 -7.57 36.29
N THR A 44 -6.56 -8.21 36.69
CA THR A 44 -6.65 -8.91 37.98
C THR A 44 -5.87 -10.22 37.97
N LYS A 45 -6.07 -11.06 36.95
CA LYS A 45 -5.48 -12.40 36.85
C LYS A 45 -4.15 -12.41 36.10
N GLY A 46 -3.87 -11.41 35.26
CA GLY A 46 -2.67 -11.41 34.41
C GLY A 46 -2.75 -12.38 33.23
N VAL A 47 -3.97 -12.75 32.81
CA VAL A 47 -4.21 -13.76 31.76
C VAL A 47 -5.15 -13.19 30.72
N TRP A 48 -4.78 -13.32 29.44
CA TRP A 48 -5.65 -13.06 28.30
C TRP A 48 -6.19 -14.41 27.78
N THR A 49 -7.50 -14.65 27.90
CA THR A 49 -8.13 -15.92 27.50
C THR A 49 -8.56 -15.91 26.04
N ASP A 50 -8.80 -17.08 25.45
CA ASP A 50 -9.32 -17.20 24.08
C ASP A 50 -10.70 -16.53 23.92
N GLU A 51 -11.54 -16.60 24.95
CA GLU A 51 -12.83 -15.91 25.02
C GLU A 51 -12.66 -14.40 24.92
N CYS A 52 -11.61 -13.86 25.55
CA CYS A 52 -11.26 -12.46 25.47
C CYS A 52 -10.66 -12.07 24.12
N ALA A 53 -9.82 -12.91 23.54
CA ALA A 53 -9.35 -12.73 22.18
C ALA A 53 -10.51 -12.67 21.19
N GLN A 54 -11.52 -13.53 21.33
CA GLN A 54 -12.74 -13.50 20.51
C GLN A 54 -13.59 -12.23 20.72
N ALA A 55 -13.71 -11.77 21.97
CA ALA A 55 -14.49 -10.57 22.30
C ALA A 55 -13.90 -9.27 21.73
N VAL A 56 -12.58 -9.22 21.48
CA VAL A 56 -11.89 -8.03 20.94
C VAL A 56 -11.57 -8.10 19.46
N GLN A 57 -11.91 -9.18 18.74
CA GLN A 57 -11.69 -9.28 17.27
C GLN A 57 -12.52 -8.28 16.47
N ILE A 58 -13.57 -7.77 17.09
CA ILE A 58 -14.36 -6.65 16.61
C ILE A 58 -13.60 -5.36 16.82
N ASP A 59 -13.65 -4.46 15.85
CA ASP A 59 -13.07 -3.13 16.01
C ASP A 59 -13.80 -2.36 17.12
N ILE A 60 -13.13 -2.19 18.25
CA ILE A 60 -13.64 -1.45 19.42
C ILE A 60 -13.42 0.07 19.29
N GLY A 61 -12.98 0.55 18.12
CA GLY A 61 -12.66 1.95 17.89
C GLY A 61 -11.32 2.37 18.50
N GLY A 62 -10.45 1.41 18.83
CA GLY A 62 -9.14 1.67 19.44
C GLY A 62 -8.17 2.37 18.49
N VAL A 63 -8.25 2.08 17.19
CA VAL A 63 -7.46 2.72 16.13
C VAL A 63 -8.29 3.81 15.46
N LYS A 64 -7.87 5.06 15.60
CA LYS A 64 -8.53 6.24 15.00
C LYS A 64 -8.14 6.42 13.54
N SER A 65 -6.86 6.27 13.22
CA SER A 65 -6.33 6.43 11.86
C SER A 65 -5.07 5.59 11.67
N ILE A 66 -4.80 5.23 10.42
CA ILE A 66 -3.56 4.61 9.99
C ILE A 66 -2.97 5.47 8.87
N ALA A 67 -1.69 5.79 9.00
CA ALA A 67 -0.87 6.35 7.93
C ALA A 67 0.22 5.33 7.57
N VAL A 68 0.58 5.27 6.29
CA VAL A 68 1.63 4.38 5.78
C VAL A 68 2.60 5.22 4.96
N ASP A 69 3.87 5.16 5.31
CA ASP A 69 4.97 5.84 4.62
C ASP A 69 5.70 4.83 3.72
N ASP A 70 6.17 5.29 2.56
CA ASP A 70 7.01 4.54 1.61
C ASP A 70 6.53 3.10 1.34
N LEU A 71 5.25 2.94 1.00
CA LEU A 71 4.68 1.61 0.75
C LEU A 71 5.25 1.05 -0.56
N ASN A 72 6.02 -0.02 -0.48
CA ASN A 72 6.60 -0.70 -1.62
C ASN A 72 5.80 -1.95 -1.98
N ILE A 73 5.40 -2.07 -3.24
CA ILE A 73 4.67 -3.22 -3.79
C ILE A 73 5.45 -3.81 -4.96
N ASP A 74 5.67 -5.12 -4.92
CA ASP A 74 6.39 -5.87 -5.95
C ASP A 74 5.45 -6.82 -6.71
N PHE A 75 5.34 -6.59 -8.03
CA PHE A 75 4.54 -7.37 -8.98
C PHE A 75 5.36 -8.40 -9.77
N THR A 76 6.61 -8.63 -9.40
CA THR A 76 7.50 -9.56 -10.12
C THR A 76 7.45 -10.99 -9.61
N ASP A 77 6.53 -11.31 -8.68
CA ASP A 77 6.30 -12.69 -8.28
C ASP A 77 5.74 -13.50 -9.47
N PRO A 78 6.22 -14.73 -9.70
CA PRO A 78 5.69 -15.59 -10.76
C PRO A 78 4.20 -15.95 -10.59
N SER A 79 3.67 -15.82 -9.38
CA SER A 79 2.27 -16.13 -9.06
C SER A 79 1.45 -14.84 -9.08
N PRO A 80 0.49 -14.70 -10.00
CA PRO A 80 -0.18 -13.41 -10.24
C PRO A 80 -1.10 -12.95 -9.09
N ASN A 81 -1.44 -13.83 -8.17
CA ASN A 81 -2.27 -13.53 -7.01
C ASN A 81 -1.45 -13.24 -5.74
N ILE A 82 -0.13 -13.17 -5.88
CA ILE A 82 0.82 -13.01 -4.78
C ILE A 82 1.72 -11.83 -5.11
N LEU A 83 1.77 -10.86 -4.20
CA LEU A 83 2.62 -9.69 -4.30
C LEU A 83 3.47 -9.60 -3.03
N THR A 84 4.61 -8.91 -3.11
CA THR A 84 5.35 -8.55 -1.90
C THR A 84 5.06 -7.11 -1.52
N LEU A 85 4.68 -6.88 -0.26
CA LEU A 85 4.39 -5.58 0.31
C LEU A 85 5.37 -5.27 1.45
N SER A 86 5.87 -4.05 1.49
CA SER A 86 6.72 -3.55 2.58
C SER A 86 6.51 -2.06 2.79
N SER A 87 6.81 -1.53 3.96
CA SER A 87 6.73 -0.10 4.25
C SER A 87 7.74 0.24 5.34
N SER A 88 8.45 1.35 5.15
CA SER A 88 9.42 1.85 6.14
C SER A 88 8.75 2.18 7.48
N ARG A 89 7.47 2.59 7.43
CA ARG A 89 6.71 2.99 8.61
C ARG A 89 5.21 2.96 8.36
N MET A 90 4.49 2.22 9.19
CA MET A 90 3.06 2.35 9.41
C MET A 90 2.83 2.99 10.78
N VAL A 91 2.02 4.04 10.83
CA VAL A 91 1.67 4.77 12.05
C VAL A 91 0.18 4.63 12.31
N ALA A 92 -0.17 3.94 13.39
CA ALA A 92 -1.52 3.91 13.92
C ALA A 92 -1.68 4.97 15.02
N THR A 93 -2.71 5.80 14.89
CA THR A 93 -3.14 6.70 15.97
C THR A 93 -4.22 6.01 16.79
N ILE A 94 -3.98 5.87 18.09
CA ILE A 94 -4.92 5.23 19.02
C ILE A 94 -5.75 6.23 19.81
N VAL A 95 -6.85 5.74 20.37
CA VAL A 95 -7.51 6.40 21.49
C VAL A 95 -6.54 6.47 22.67
N ASP A 96 -6.40 7.65 23.27
CA ASP A 96 -5.61 7.83 24.49
C ASP A 96 -6.09 6.85 25.56
N CYS A 97 -5.24 5.89 25.88
CA CYS A 97 -5.49 4.94 26.95
C CYS A 97 -4.20 4.79 27.77
N PRO A 98 -4.21 5.15 29.06
CA PRO A 98 -3.02 5.20 29.92
C PRO A 98 -2.44 3.82 30.27
N VAL A 99 -2.90 2.76 29.62
CA VAL A 99 -2.72 1.35 30.01
C VAL A 99 -1.87 0.58 28.99
N PHE A 100 -1.66 1.07 27.77
CA PHE A 100 -0.99 0.30 26.72
C PHE A 100 0.54 0.48 26.74
N GLY A 101 1.25 -0.67 26.73
CA GLY A 101 2.70 -0.78 26.75
C GLY A 101 3.31 -1.15 25.39
N ALA A 102 4.64 -1.13 25.36
CA ALA A 102 5.52 -0.82 24.23
C ALA A 102 5.67 -1.81 23.05
N ASN A 103 4.83 -2.84 22.87
CA ASN A 103 4.96 -3.72 21.70
C ASN A 103 3.62 -3.89 20.98
N TRP A 104 3.60 -3.62 19.67
CA TRP A 104 2.38 -3.74 18.86
C TRP A 104 2.66 -4.35 17.48
N PRO A 105 2.82 -5.67 17.38
CA PRO A 105 2.83 -6.33 16.08
C PRO A 105 1.41 -6.44 15.50
N PHE A 106 1.18 -5.80 14.36
CA PHE A 106 0.12 -6.24 13.45
C PHE A 106 0.37 -7.71 13.10
N THR A 107 -0.68 -8.52 13.15
CA THR A 107 -0.56 -9.96 12.87
C THR A 107 -1.26 -10.36 11.59
N HIS A 108 -2.32 -9.64 11.26
CA HIS A 108 -3.11 -9.90 10.07
C HIS A 108 -3.82 -8.64 9.63
N ILE A 109 -3.72 -8.32 8.34
CA ILE A 109 -4.37 -7.17 7.74
C ILE A 109 -5.08 -7.64 6.46
N GLN A 110 -6.35 -7.30 6.38
CA GLN A 110 -7.23 -7.41 5.22
C GLN A 110 -7.38 -6.01 4.64
N GLU A 111 -7.22 -5.91 3.33
CA GLU A 111 -7.44 -4.69 2.58
C GLU A 111 -8.79 -4.77 1.87
N HIS A 112 -9.59 -3.73 2.02
CA HIS A 112 -10.87 -3.59 1.36
C HIS A 112 -10.90 -2.35 0.47
N ASP A 113 -11.43 -2.50 -0.74
CA ASP A 113 -11.68 -1.41 -1.67
C ASP A 113 -13.13 -1.45 -2.18
N ASP A 114 -13.79 -0.29 -2.19
CA ASP A 114 -15.23 -0.16 -2.49
C ASP A 114 -16.11 -1.22 -1.77
N GLY A 115 -15.74 -1.57 -0.54
CA GLY A 115 -16.46 -2.53 0.30
C GLY A 115 -16.13 -4.01 0.06
N HIS A 116 -15.27 -4.33 -0.89
CA HIS A 116 -14.85 -5.69 -1.21
C HIS A 116 -13.47 -5.97 -0.61
N GLU A 117 -13.27 -7.16 -0.02
CA GLU A 117 -11.93 -7.59 0.37
C GLU A 117 -11.11 -7.86 -0.89
N ILE A 118 -10.03 -7.11 -1.10
CA ILE A 118 -9.19 -7.19 -2.31
C ILE A 118 -7.89 -7.93 -2.06
N GLY A 119 -7.41 -7.95 -0.83
CA GLY A 119 -6.16 -8.61 -0.50
C GLY A 119 -5.96 -8.80 0.99
N VAL A 120 -5.05 -9.69 1.31
CA VAL A 120 -4.76 -10.09 2.68
C VAL A 120 -3.26 -10.26 2.84
N PHE A 121 -2.70 -9.65 3.87
CA PHE A 121 -1.30 -9.83 4.22
C PHE A 121 -1.11 -10.09 5.71
N LYS A 122 -0.04 -10.82 6.02
CA LYS A 122 0.38 -11.08 7.39
C LYS A 122 1.77 -10.51 7.57
N THR A 123 1.89 -9.61 8.53
CA THR A 123 3.17 -9.01 8.87
C THR A 123 3.87 -9.86 9.93
N PRO A 124 5.17 -10.14 9.77
CA PRO A 124 5.94 -10.75 10.85
C PRO A 124 5.94 -9.82 12.07
N LYS A 125 6.07 -10.40 13.27
CA LYS A 125 6.14 -9.60 14.50
C LYS A 125 7.37 -8.71 14.45
N ASN A 126 7.17 -7.40 14.56
CA ASN A 126 8.23 -6.41 14.62
C ASN A 126 8.09 -5.54 15.88
N THR A 127 9.19 -4.89 16.26
CA THR A 127 9.19 -3.96 17.40
C THR A 127 8.44 -2.70 17.03
N ALA A 128 7.49 -2.29 17.85
CA ALA A 128 6.77 -1.04 17.68
C ALA A 128 7.40 0.08 18.51
N ILE A 129 7.35 1.30 18.00
CA ILE A 129 7.74 2.51 18.72
C ILE A 129 6.46 3.22 19.14
N VAL A 130 6.31 3.46 20.45
CA VAL A 130 5.16 4.16 21.02
C VAL A 130 5.57 5.58 21.40
N SER A 131 4.81 6.57 20.92
CA SER A 131 4.99 7.98 21.26
C SER A 131 3.63 8.65 21.48
N GLY A 132 3.26 8.84 22.74
CA GLY A 132 1.93 9.35 23.09
C GLY A 132 0.83 8.40 22.63
N ASN A 133 -0.11 8.93 21.84
CA ASN A 133 -1.20 8.16 21.23
C ASN A 133 -0.86 7.60 19.85
N GLN A 134 0.40 7.61 19.46
CA GLN A 134 0.85 7.06 18.18
C GLN A 134 1.70 5.83 18.43
N VAL A 135 1.49 4.83 17.59
CA VAL A 135 2.33 3.66 17.54
C VAL A 135 2.76 3.45 16.12
N SER A 136 4.07 3.27 15.93
CA SER A 136 4.63 3.05 14.60
C SER A 136 5.45 1.77 14.54
N SER A 137 5.34 1.04 13.45
CA SER A 137 6.13 -0.13 13.14
C SER A 137 6.47 -0.13 11.66
N GLU A 138 7.61 -0.70 11.29
CA GLU A 138 7.90 -1.05 9.91
C GLU A 138 7.03 -2.25 9.49
N ILE A 139 6.60 -2.28 8.23
CA ILE A 139 6.07 -3.47 7.58
C ILE A 139 7.23 -4.12 6.83
N LEU A 140 7.82 -5.14 7.43
CA LEU A 140 8.82 -5.96 6.74
C LEU A 140 8.21 -6.60 5.50
N ALA A 141 9.05 -6.96 4.52
CA ALA A 141 8.63 -7.65 3.30
C ALA A 141 7.70 -8.83 3.64
N SER A 142 6.44 -8.67 3.27
CA SER A 142 5.32 -9.54 3.62
C SER A 142 4.56 -9.90 2.37
N THR A 143 4.07 -11.12 2.29
CA THR A 143 3.23 -11.56 1.18
C THR A 143 1.83 -10.95 1.30
N LEU A 144 1.42 -10.22 0.27
CA LEU A 144 0.04 -9.82 0.00
C LEU A 144 -0.57 -10.83 -0.96
N THR A 145 -1.62 -11.52 -0.52
CA THR A 145 -2.38 -12.46 -1.35
C THR A 145 -3.68 -11.82 -1.75
N ILE A 146 -3.95 -11.78 -3.05
CA ILE A 146 -5.21 -11.27 -3.59
C ILE A 146 -6.32 -12.25 -3.24
N THR A 147 -7.44 -11.73 -2.72
CA THR A 147 -8.58 -12.55 -2.30
C THR A 147 -9.18 -13.23 -3.54
N ALA A 148 -9.43 -14.54 -3.46
CA ALA A 148 -9.96 -15.30 -4.59
C ALA A 148 -11.31 -14.73 -5.07
N GLY A 149 -11.44 -14.44 -6.37
CA GLY A 149 -12.62 -13.80 -6.94
C GLY A 149 -12.65 -12.27 -6.81
N ALA A 150 -11.62 -11.65 -6.22
CA ALA A 150 -11.48 -10.20 -6.08
C ALA A 150 -10.49 -9.58 -7.08
N GLU A 151 -10.01 -10.34 -8.07
CA GLU A 151 -8.99 -9.92 -9.02
C GLU A 151 -9.40 -8.65 -9.79
N ASP A 152 -10.69 -8.53 -10.11
CA ASP A 152 -11.27 -7.37 -10.78
C ASP A 152 -11.27 -6.12 -9.89
N TYR A 153 -11.60 -6.28 -8.60
CA TYR A 153 -11.56 -5.17 -7.64
C TYR A 153 -10.13 -4.73 -7.39
N PHE A 154 -9.20 -5.67 -7.25
CA PHE A 154 -7.78 -5.36 -7.10
C PHE A 154 -7.23 -4.65 -8.35
N SER A 155 -7.59 -5.10 -9.55
CA SER A 155 -7.20 -4.42 -10.81
C SER A 155 -7.75 -3.00 -10.89
N ASN A 156 -8.99 -2.77 -10.42
CA ASN A 156 -9.59 -1.43 -10.36
C ASN A 156 -8.93 -0.53 -9.32
N PHE A 157 -8.50 -1.11 -8.19
CA PHE A 157 -7.66 -0.44 -7.20
C PHE A 157 -6.35 0.03 -7.84
N ILE A 158 -5.61 -0.85 -8.54
CA ILE A 158 -4.38 -0.49 -9.25
C ILE A 158 -4.63 0.59 -10.30
N SER A 159 -5.68 0.45 -11.11
CA SER A 159 -6.10 1.47 -12.08
C SER A 159 -6.37 2.83 -11.42
N SER A 160 -7.05 2.84 -10.27
CA SER A 160 -7.30 4.05 -9.50
C SER A 160 -6.01 4.66 -8.96
N MET A 161 -5.10 3.85 -8.42
CA MET A 161 -3.79 4.32 -7.96
C MET A 161 -2.99 4.96 -9.11
N LEU A 162 -2.99 4.35 -10.29
CA LEU A 162 -2.27 4.84 -11.46
C LEU A 162 -2.85 6.15 -12.00
N THR A 163 -4.19 6.26 -12.07
CA THR A 163 -4.86 7.35 -12.80
C THR A 163 -5.28 8.52 -11.92
N LYS A 164 -5.57 8.29 -10.63
CA LYS A 164 -6.05 9.32 -9.70
C LYS A 164 -4.91 9.90 -8.85
N PRO A 165 -5.05 11.14 -8.37
CA PRO A 165 -4.07 11.73 -7.45
C PRO A 165 -4.14 11.12 -6.04
N GLU A 166 -5.30 10.61 -5.63
CA GLU A 166 -5.53 10.01 -4.32
C GLU A 166 -6.60 8.90 -4.44
N HIS A 167 -6.50 7.88 -3.58
CA HIS A 167 -7.46 6.80 -3.43
C HIS A 167 -7.58 6.40 -1.97
N THR A 168 -8.76 5.97 -1.53
CA THR A 168 -8.98 5.58 -0.13
C THR A 168 -9.28 4.10 -0.06
N VAL A 169 -8.46 3.36 0.67
CA VAL A 169 -8.69 1.95 0.97
C VAL A 169 -9.05 1.79 2.44
N VAL A 170 -9.71 0.70 2.78
CA VAL A 170 -10.03 0.35 4.16
C VAL A 170 -9.12 -0.79 4.59
N LEU A 171 -8.27 -0.55 5.57
CA LEU A 171 -7.53 -1.60 6.24
C LEU A 171 -8.33 -2.11 7.44
N GLN A 172 -8.52 -3.42 7.50
CA GLN A 172 -9.19 -4.10 8.60
C GLN A 172 -8.33 -5.27 9.06
N GLY A 173 -8.25 -5.56 10.35
CA GLY A 173 -7.43 -6.70 10.77
C GLY A 173 -7.30 -6.87 12.26
N GLY A 174 -6.31 -7.66 12.65
CA GLY A 174 -5.98 -8.00 14.01
C GLY A 174 -4.59 -7.48 14.40
N ILE A 175 -4.49 -6.96 15.61
CA ILE A 175 -3.22 -6.51 16.20
C ILE A 175 -2.97 -7.27 17.52
N ASP A 176 -1.75 -7.75 17.71
CA ASP A 176 -1.29 -8.30 18.98
C ASP A 176 -0.49 -7.22 19.72
N VAL A 177 -0.70 -7.06 21.03
CA VAL A 177 -0.07 -6.02 21.85
C VAL A 177 0.52 -6.63 23.10
N SER A 178 1.74 -6.27 23.47
CA SER A 178 2.23 -6.57 24.82
C SER A 178 1.92 -5.40 25.75
N VAL A 179 1.03 -5.64 26.69
CA VAL A 179 0.65 -4.66 27.70
C VAL A 179 1.55 -4.83 28.91
N SER A 180 2.15 -3.71 29.35
CA SER A 180 2.82 -3.66 30.64
C SER A 180 2.10 -2.70 31.57
N LEU A 181 1.61 -3.22 32.68
CA LEU A 181 0.87 -2.48 33.67
C LEU A 181 1.68 -2.34 34.95
N ALA A 182 2.16 -1.11 35.18
CA ALA A 182 2.74 -0.71 36.45
C ALA A 182 1.59 -0.44 37.45
N LEU A 183 1.22 -1.46 38.22
CA LEU A 183 0.21 -1.38 39.28
C LEU A 183 0.80 -0.85 40.60
N SER A 184 1.77 0.07 40.50
CA SER A 184 2.50 0.62 41.65
C SER A 184 1.58 1.34 42.63
N PHE A 185 0.51 1.97 42.14
CA PHE A 185 -0.54 2.57 42.97
C PHE A 185 -1.33 1.56 43.82
N MET A 186 -1.29 0.27 43.48
CA MET A 186 -1.89 -0.83 44.26
C MET A 186 -0.85 -1.65 45.04
N GLY A 187 0.43 -1.24 45.04
CA GLY A 187 1.51 -2.01 45.67
C GLY A 187 1.83 -3.34 44.99
N LEU A 188 1.41 -3.52 43.73
CA LEU A 188 1.67 -4.74 42.95
C LEU A 188 2.86 -4.53 42.01
N SER A 189 3.60 -5.61 41.75
CA SER A 189 4.66 -5.63 40.74
C SER A 189 4.09 -5.38 39.35
N GLU A 190 4.92 -4.84 38.46
CA GLU A 190 4.63 -4.73 37.03
C GLU A 190 4.13 -6.08 36.49
N LYS A 191 2.95 -6.07 35.85
CA LYS A 191 2.41 -7.24 35.15
C LYS A 191 2.51 -7.03 33.66
N LYS A 192 3.06 -8.02 32.96
CA LYS A 192 3.11 -8.06 31.49
C LYS A 192 2.19 -9.16 31.00
N PHE A 193 1.37 -8.86 30.01
CA PHE A 193 0.56 -9.85 29.30
C PHE A 193 0.36 -9.43 27.86
N ASP A 194 0.17 -10.41 26.98
CA ASP A 194 -0.12 -10.17 25.58
C ASP A 194 -1.63 -10.17 25.37
N VAL A 195 -2.12 -9.15 24.67
CA VAL A 195 -3.49 -9.03 24.17
C VAL A 195 -3.44 -9.35 22.69
N THR A 196 -4.10 -10.42 22.27
CA THR A 196 -4.03 -10.89 20.89
C THR A 196 -5.30 -10.57 20.10
N ASN A 197 -5.13 -10.40 18.79
CA ASN A 197 -6.20 -10.21 17.82
C ASN A 197 -7.17 -9.06 18.13
N ILE A 198 -6.65 -7.91 18.56
CA ILE A 198 -7.45 -6.68 18.67
C ILE A 198 -7.87 -6.27 17.27
N GLY A 199 -9.17 -6.29 17.02
CA GLY A 199 -9.78 -5.82 15.79
C GLY A 199 -9.50 -4.34 15.56
N PHE A 200 -9.15 -3.98 14.34
CA PHE A 200 -9.11 -2.59 13.90
C PHE A 200 -9.76 -2.44 12.54
N ARG A 201 -10.26 -1.24 12.27
CA ARG A 201 -10.70 -0.83 10.94
C ARG A 201 -10.36 0.64 10.73
N SER A 202 -9.69 0.97 9.62
CA SER A 202 -9.29 2.34 9.34
C SER A 202 -9.33 2.64 7.85
N ASN A 203 -9.74 3.86 7.51
CA ASN A 203 -9.60 4.37 6.16
C ASN A 203 -8.17 4.89 6.01
N VAL A 204 -7.47 4.43 4.99
CA VAL A 204 -6.13 4.87 4.64
C VAL A 204 -6.19 5.61 3.32
N HIS A 205 -5.77 6.87 3.35
CA HIS A 205 -5.67 7.69 2.16
C HIS A 205 -4.29 7.47 1.53
N LEU A 206 -4.30 6.92 0.31
CA LEU A 206 -3.11 6.68 -0.49
C LEU A 206 -3.00 7.74 -1.57
N ARG A 207 -1.83 8.39 -1.66
CA ARG A 207 -1.51 9.24 -2.80
C ARG A 207 -1.18 8.37 -4.01
N GLY A 208 -1.86 8.61 -5.13
CA GLY A 208 -1.66 7.92 -6.41
C GLY A 208 -0.67 8.62 -7.34
N PHE A 209 -0.51 8.06 -8.55
CA PHE A 209 0.47 8.49 -9.54
C PHE A 209 -0.03 9.58 -10.48
N SER A 210 -1.35 9.81 -10.54
CA SER A 210 -1.95 10.84 -11.40
C SER A 210 -1.50 10.74 -12.87
N ASN A 211 -1.50 9.53 -13.42
CA ASN A 211 -1.08 9.15 -14.77
C ASN A 211 0.41 9.38 -15.09
N PHE A 212 1.27 9.57 -14.08
CA PHE A 212 2.67 9.97 -14.29
C PHE A 212 2.74 11.15 -15.27
N ARG A 213 2.40 12.37 -14.78
CA ARG A 213 2.12 13.59 -15.57
C ARG A 213 2.87 13.72 -16.90
N GLU A 214 4.17 13.41 -16.93
CA GLU A 214 4.96 13.26 -18.15
C GLU A 214 6.22 12.43 -17.85
N ILE A 215 6.62 11.54 -18.77
CA ILE A 215 7.96 10.95 -18.75
C ILE A 215 8.91 11.94 -19.41
N LYS A 216 9.88 12.45 -18.65
CA LYS A 216 10.84 13.43 -19.16
C LYS A 216 11.89 12.73 -19.99
N PHE A 217 12.08 13.16 -21.22
CA PHE A 217 13.20 12.73 -22.03
C PHE A 217 14.54 13.24 -21.47
N VAL A 218 15.56 12.38 -21.45
CA VAL A 218 16.92 12.73 -21.02
C VAL A 218 17.87 12.74 -22.21
N SER A 219 17.99 11.61 -22.92
CA SER A 219 18.93 11.47 -24.03
C SER A 219 18.58 10.29 -24.92
N PHE A 220 18.99 10.37 -26.18
CA PHE A 220 19.03 9.21 -27.05
C PHE A 220 20.21 8.31 -26.71
N VAL A 221 20.01 7.00 -26.82
CA VAL A 221 21.06 5.98 -26.71
C VAL A 221 21.43 5.48 -28.10
N SER A 222 20.42 5.10 -28.90
CA SER A 222 20.61 4.63 -30.28
C SER A 222 19.32 4.73 -31.08
N LEU A 223 19.47 4.87 -32.40
CA LEU A 223 18.40 4.68 -33.37
C LEU A 223 18.92 3.71 -34.44
N ILE A 224 18.27 2.57 -34.60
CA ILE A 224 18.64 1.55 -35.60
C ILE A 224 17.51 1.49 -36.61
N HIS A 225 17.83 1.62 -37.89
CA HIS A 225 16.88 1.47 -38.99
C HIS A 225 17.26 0.25 -39.83
N ASP A 226 16.48 -0.82 -39.72
CA ASP A 226 16.73 -2.08 -40.42
C ASP A 226 15.89 -2.16 -41.69
N THR A 227 16.54 -1.82 -42.80
CA THR A 227 15.96 -1.91 -44.15
C THR A 227 16.11 -3.30 -44.77
N THR A 228 16.68 -4.27 -44.05
CA THR A 228 16.87 -5.64 -44.54
C THR A 228 15.68 -6.55 -44.24
N VAL A 229 14.82 -6.14 -43.30
CA VAL A 229 13.56 -6.82 -42.96
C VAL A 229 12.36 -6.20 -43.69
N THR A 230 11.31 -6.99 -43.92
CA THR A 230 10.05 -6.51 -44.53
C THR A 230 8.86 -6.89 -43.63
N PRO A 231 8.06 -5.91 -43.16
CA PRO A 231 8.24 -4.47 -43.35
C PRO A 231 9.52 -3.95 -42.68
N THR A 232 10.08 -2.86 -43.20
CA THR A 232 11.20 -2.13 -42.59
C THR A 232 10.87 -1.79 -41.14
N THR A 233 11.83 -1.96 -40.25
CA THR A 233 11.66 -1.66 -38.82
C THR A 233 12.68 -0.62 -38.38
N PHE A 234 12.31 0.18 -37.38
CA PHE A 234 13.28 0.94 -36.61
C PHE A 234 13.10 0.68 -35.12
N THR A 235 14.22 0.73 -34.41
CA THR A 235 14.30 0.61 -32.96
C THR A 235 14.99 1.84 -32.40
N LEU A 236 14.28 2.59 -31.57
CA LEU A 236 14.80 3.72 -30.81
C LEU A 236 15.05 3.28 -29.37
N THR A 237 16.23 3.56 -28.84
CA THR A 237 16.52 3.44 -27.42
C THR A 237 16.83 4.82 -26.85
N ALA A 238 16.17 5.19 -25.77
CA ALA A 238 16.32 6.46 -25.09
C ALA A 238 16.36 6.28 -23.57
N LYS A 239 16.87 7.29 -22.87
CA LYS A 239 16.74 7.43 -21.42
C LYS A 239 15.65 8.44 -21.11
N GLY A 240 14.82 8.11 -20.12
CA GLY A 240 13.80 9.00 -19.59
C GLY A 240 13.80 9.02 -18.07
N ILE A 241 13.08 9.98 -17.49
CA ILE A 241 12.81 10.06 -16.05
C ILE A 241 11.31 9.99 -15.84
N ILE A 242 10.86 9.02 -15.07
CA ILE A 242 9.50 8.94 -14.55
C ILE A 242 9.51 9.54 -13.15
N ASN A 243 8.76 10.61 -12.95
CA ASN A 243 8.52 11.13 -11.60
C ASN A 243 7.34 10.39 -10.97
N ASN A 244 7.58 9.79 -9.82
CA ASN A 244 6.61 9.16 -8.96
C ASN A 244 6.20 10.13 -7.84
N PRO A 245 5.04 10.82 -7.96
CA PRO A 245 4.57 11.76 -6.94
C PRO A 245 3.83 11.07 -5.79
N SER A 246 3.64 9.75 -5.87
CA SER A 246 2.86 8.96 -4.93
C SER A 246 3.63 8.70 -3.63
N GLN A 247 3.01 7.99 -2.70
CA GLN A 247 3.71 7.40 -1.54
C GLN A 247 3.97 5.91 -1.72
N LEU A 248 3.80 5.41 -2.95
CA LEU A 248 3.97 4.02 -3.34
C LEU A 248 5.24 3.86 -4.18
N ALA A 249 6.17 3.01 -3.74
CA ALA A 249 7.20 2.47 -4.62
C ALA A 249 6.68 1.20 -5.31
N LEU A 250 6.94 1.04 -6.60
CA LEU A 250 6.44 -0.12 -7.36
C LEU A 250 7.57 -0.81 -8.12
N ASN A 251 7.72 -2.11 -7.92
CA ASN A 251 8.47 -2.95 -8.83
C ASN A 251 7.49 -3.61 -9.82
N LEU A 252 7.52 -3.16 -11.07
CA LEU A 252 6.56 -3.51 -12.11
C LEU A 252 7.10 -4.52 -13.14
N GLY A 253 8.38 -4.86 -13.05
CA GLY A 253 9.03 -5.73 -14.04
C GLY A 253 9.11 -5.07 -15.42
N GLU A 254 9.02 -5.87 -16.48
CA GLU A 254 8.95 -5.34 -17.84
C GLU A 254 7.55 -4.82 -18.16
N LEU A 255 7.47 -3.63 -18.77
CA LEU A 255 6.22 -3.06 -19.25
C LEU A 255 6.26 -2.83 -20.76
N SER A 256 5.16 -3.15 -21.43
CA SER A 256 4.96 -2.94 -22.87
C SER A 256 3.78 -2.00 -23.12
N PHE A 257 3.93 -1.02 -23.99
CA PHE A 257 2.90 -0.04 -24.28
C PHE A 257 2.70 0.10 -25.77
N ARG A 258 1.48 0.42 -26.18
CA ARG A 258 1.24 0.96 -27.52
C ARG A 258 1.73 2.40 -27.55
N THR A 259 2.38 2.75 -28.64
CA THR A 259 2.93 4.09 -28.87
C THR A 259 2.06 4.77 -29.91
N LEU A 260 1.42 5.87 -29.52
CA LEU A 260 0.64 6.70 -30.43
C LEU A 260 1.41 7.97 -30.76
N ASP A 261 1.31 8.46 -31.99
CA ASP A 261 1.84 9.78 -32.35
C ASP A 261 0.94 10.92 -31.87
N SER A 262 1.32 12.17 -32.17
CA SER A 262 0.55 13.35 -31.79
C SER A 262 -0.86 13.40 -32.40
N ALA A 263 -1.12 12.65 -33.47
CA ALA A 263 -2.43 12.54 -34.10
C ALA A 263 -3.28 11.39 -33.50
N GLY A 264 -2.71 10.62 -32.57
CA GLY A 264 -3.35 9.46 -31.94
C GLY A 264 -3.29 8.20 -32.81
N ALA A 265 -2.51 8.18 -33.89
CA ALA A 265 -2.31 7.00 -34.71
C ALA A 265 -1.32 6.06 -34.03
N ASP A 266 -1.59 4.74 -34.07
CA ASP A 266 -0.65 3.74 -33.58
C ASP A 266 0.60 3.71 -34.48
N VAL A 267 1.75 3.92 -33.86
CA VAL A 267 3.03 3.95 -34.55
C VAL A 267 3.99 2.87 -34.05
N GLY A 268 3.63 2.04 -33.05
CA GLY A 268 4.51 0.96 -32.62
C GLY A 268 4.36 0.58 -31.15
N THR A 269 5.38 -0.10 -30.63
CA THR A 269 5.40 -0.64 -29.28
C THR A 269 6.57 -0.06 -28.50
N THR A 270 6.33 0.39 -27.29
CA THR A 270 7.35 0.83 -26.34
C THR A 270 7.54 -0.23 -25.27
N ILE A 271 8.78 -0.59 -24.96
CA ILE A 271 9.17 -1.47 -23.88
C ILE A 271 9.95 -0.65 -22.85
N LEU A 272 9.56 -0.76 -21.58
CA LEU A 272 10.32 -0.31 -20.44
C LEU A 272 10.80 -1.55 -19.66
N PRO A 273 12.08 -1.94 -19.78
CA PRO A 273 12.58 -3.12 -19.07
C PRO A 273 12.82 -2.82 -17.59
N ASN A 274 12.48 -3.77 -16.72
CA ASN A 274 12.79 -3.75 -15.26
C ASN A 274 12.40 -2.43 -14.56
N VAL A 275 11.16 -1.98 -14.77
CA VAL A 275 10.63 -0.76 -14.18
C VAL A 275 10.49 -0.92 -12.67
N ASN A 276 11.35 -0.22 -11.93
CA ASN A 276 11.25 -0.05 -10.49
C ASN A 276 11.07 1.44 -10.18
N LEU A 277 9.83 1.83 -9.93
CA LEU A 277 9.45 3.21 -9.62
C LEU A 277 9.70 3.48 -8.14
N ALA A 278 10.88 4.01 -7.83
CA ALA A 278 11.15 4.59 -6.52
C ALA A 278 10.32 5.86 -6.32
N LEU A 279 10.21 6.33 -5.08
CA LEU A 279 9.61 7.63 -4.78
C LEU A 279 10.45 8.75 -5.40
N GLY A 280 9.79 9.71 -6.06
CA GLY A 280 10.48 10.77 -6.78
C GLY A 280 10.95 10.35 -8.18
N ASP A 281 12.13 10.80 -8.60
CA ASP A 281 12.61 10.60 -9.97
C ASP A 281 13.29 9.24 -10.15
N THR A 282 12.81 8.45 -11.11
CA THR A 282 13.40 7.17 -11.53
C THR A 282 13.88 7.28 -12.97
N GLU A 283 15.17 7.04 -13.21
CA GLU A 283 15.70 6.90 -14.58
C GLU A 283 15.27 5.55 -15.16
N VAL A 284 14.71 5.57 -16.37
CA VAL A 284 14.28 4.38 -17.11
C VAL A 284 14.89 4.36 -18.50
N THR A 285 15.10 3.15 -19.01
CA THR A 285 15.41 2.95 -20.43
C THR A 285 14.11 2.73 -21.19
N VAL A 286 13.93 3.43 -22.31
CA VAL A 286 12.76 3.36 -23.17
C VAL A 286 13.19 2.78 -24.51
N ILE A 287 12.57 1.68 -24.93
CA ILE A 287 12.85 1.01 -26.20
C ILE A 287 11.58 1.05 -27.06
N VAL A 288 11.60 1.82 -28.14
CA VAL A 288 10.46 1.89 -29.08
C VAL A 288 10.80 1.09 -30.32
N THR A 289 9.94 0.15 -30.71
CA THR A 289 10.02 -0.59 -31.96
C THR A 289 8.83 -0.25 -32.84
N SER A 290 9.08 0.02 -34.11
CA SER A 290 8.06 0.50 -35.05
C SER A 290 8.38 0.08 -36.49
N THR A 291 7.33 -0.10 -37.30
CA THR A 291 7.39 -0.27 -38.76
C THR A 291 6.89 0.97 -39.51
N ASN A 292 6.62 2.06 -38.79
CA ASN A 292 6.02 3.27 -39.34
C ASN A 292 7.10 4.24 -39.83
N GLU A 293 7.40 4.17 -41.13
CA GLU A 293 8.40 5.04 -41.78
C GLU A 293 8.15 6.53 -41.56
N ALA A 294 6.88 6.96 -41.51
CA ALA A 294 6.56 8.38 -41.29
C ALA A 294 6.93 8.84 -39.87
N ALA A 295 6.79 7.97 -38.87
CA ALA A 295 7.23 8.25 -37.51
C ALA A 295 8.76 8.36 -37.41
N TYR A 296 9.49 7.47 -38.09
CA TYR A 296 10.95 7.53 -38.19
C TYR A 296 11.43 8.85 -38.81
N LEU A 297 10.88 9.22 -39.97
CA LEU A 297 11.26 10.46 -40.66
C LEU A 297 10.91 11.70 -39.84
N ARG A 298 9.78 11.68 -39.10
CA ARG A 298 9.39 12.79 -38.21
C ARG A 298 10.37 12.96 -37.05
N LEU A 299 10.81 11.86 -36.44
CA LEU A 299 11.81 11.86 -35.38
C LEU A 299 13.13 12.48 -35.85
N LEU A 300 13.58 12.18 -37.08
CA LEU A 300 14.78 12.77 -37.67
C LEU A 300 14.60 14.24 -38.09
N ALA A 301 13.40 14.66 -38.47
CA ALA A 301 13.17 16.01 -38.98
C ALA A 301 12.95 17.04 -37.86
N VAL A 302 12.06 16.73 -36.90
CA VAL A 302 11.56 17.70 -35.92
C VAL A 302 11.34 17.15 -34.51
N GLY A 303 11.24 15.82 -34.34
CA GLY A 303 10.77 15.21 -33.08
C GLY A 303 9.24 15.14 -33.01
N ASP A 304 8.69 14.63 -31.92
CA ASP A 304 7.23 14.55 -31.72
C ASP A 304 6.84 14.36 -30.25
N THR A 305 5.55 14.52 -29.95
CA THR A 305 4.95 14.03 -28.71
C THR A 305 4.32 12.67 -28.96
N TYR A 306 4.80 11.66 -28.24
CA TYR A 306 4.25 10.32 -28.27
C TYR A 306 3.43 10.05 -27.01
N THR A 307 2.39 9.24 -27.15
CA THR A 307 1.60 8.77 -26.03
C THR A 307 1.86 7.28 -25.83
N PHE A 308 2.22 6.88 -24.62
CA PHE A 308 2.26 5.48 -24.22
C PHE A 308 0.90 5.11 -23.63
N VAL A 309 0.29 4.06 -24.17
CA VAL A 309 -1.04 3.59 -23.79
C VAL A 309 -0.97 2.12 -23.40
N GLY A 310 -1.50 1.79 -22.24
CA GLY A 310 -1.65 0.40 -21.81
C GLY A 310 -2.61 -0.39 -22.72
N HIS A 311 -2.34 -1.68 -22.86
CA HIS A 311 -3.13 -2.66 -23.59
C HIS A 311 -3.08 -4.04 -22.90
N GLU A 312 -3.69 -5.06 -23.51
CA GLU A 312 -3.85 -6.42 -22.95
C GLU A 312 -2.56 -7.21 -22.74
N MET A 313 -1.39 -6.67 -23.07
CA MET A 313 -0.08 -7.31 -22.84
C MET A 313 0.92 -6.29 -22.28
N THR A 314 0.43 -5.38 -21.43
CA THR A 314 1.26 -4.34 -20.82
C THR A 314 2.22 -4.90 -19.79
N SER A 315 1.81 -5.93 -19.07
CA SER A 315 2.61 -6.63 -18.08
C SER A 315 2.36 -8.12 -18.19
N ASP A 316 3.35 -8.92 -17.81
CA ASP A 316 3.22 -10.37 -17.69
C ASP A 316 2.28 -10.76 -16.53
N ASP A 317 2.12 -9.89 -15.52
CA ASP A 317 1.15 -10.07 -14.47
C ASP A 317 -0.26 -9.67 -14.97
N PRO A 318 -1.24 -10.59 -15.01
CA PRO A 318 -2.56 -10.35 -15.59
C PRO A 318 -3.39 -9.32 -14.80
N ILE A 319 -3.17 -9.18 -13.49
CA ILE A 319 -3.90 -8.23 -12.64
C ILE A 319 -3.33 -6.82 -12.84
N LEU A 320 -2.01 -6.69 -12.81
CA LEU A 320 -1.32 -5.46 -13.15
C LEU A 320 -1.66 -5.04 -14.58
N ASN A 321 -1.62 -5.96 -15.53
CA ASN A 321 -1.98 -5.72 -16.94
C ASN A 321 -3.38 -5.13 -17.09
N LYS A 322 -4.38 -5.69 -16.38
CA LYS A 322 -5.74 -5.15 -16.37
C LYS A 322 -5.79 -3.75 -15.76
N GLY A 323 -5.09 -3.50 -14.64
CA GLY A 323 -5.00 -2.17 -14.04
C GLY A 323 -4.31 -1.13 -14.95
N MET A 324 -3.22 -1.54 -15.60
CA MET A 324 -2.43 -0.73 -16.52
C MET A 324 -3.13 -0.45 -17.85
N SER A 325 -4.20 -1.17 -18.21
CA SER A 325 -4.97 -0.88 -19.43
C SER A 325 -5.57 0.53 -19.46
N ALA A 326 -5.79 1.14 -18.29
CA ALA A 326 -6.24 2.52 -18.16
C ALA A 326 -5.09 3.55 -18.23
N PHE A 327 -3.84 3.08 -18.25
CA PHE A 327 -2.67 3.92 -18.20
C PHE A 327 -2.45 4.68 -19.51
N LYS A 328 -2.21 5.98 -19.38
CA LYS A 328 -1.84 6.85 -20.49
C LYS A 328 -0.87 7.93 -20.02
N THR A 329 0.29 8.02 -20.64
CA THR A 329 1.24 9.11 -20.39
C THR A 329 1.82 9.64 -21.70
N ASN A 330 2.28 10.89 -21.69
CA ASN A 330 2.91 11.53 -22.82
C ASN A 330 4.42 11.60 -22.61
N VAL A 331 5.15 11.52 -23.71
CA VAL A 331 6.61 11.67 -23.78
C VAL A 331 6.92 12.58 -24.96
N VAL A 332 7.59 13.69 -24.69
CA VAL A 332 8.09 14.59 -25.74
C VAL A 332 9.50 14.14 -26.12
N LEU A 333 9.67 13.66 -27.34
CA LEU A 333 10.97 13.32 -27.90
C LEU A 333 11.44 14.46 -28.81
N PRO A 334 12.64 15.04 -28.56
CA PRO A 334 13.19 16.03 -29.46
C PRO A 334 13.60 15.40 -30.79
N LYS A 335 14.00 16.24 -31.75
CA LYS A 335 14.63 15.79 -32.98
C LYS A 335 15.85 14.91 -32.67
N TYR A 336 15.96 13.77 -33.33
CA TYR A 336 17.15 12.93 -33.26
C TYR A 336 18.26 13.50 -34.15
N ASP A 337 19.36 13.93 -33.53
CA ASP A 337 20.55 14.48 -34.20
C ASP A 337 21.79 13.55 -34.06
N GLY A 338 21.59 12.29 -33.64
CA GLY A 338 22.65 11.31 -33.50
C GLY A 338 23.04 10.61 -34.81
N PRO A 339 24.08 9.76 -34.79
CA PRO A 339 24.38 8.87 -35.91
C PRO A 339 23.23 7.87 -36.10
N VAL A 340 22.90 7.58 -37.36
CA VAL A 340 21.92 6.59 -37.81
C VAL A 340 22.66 5.37 -38.33
#